data_AF-A0AA92HFF8-F1
#
_entry.id   AF-A0AA92HFF8-F1
#
_cell.length_a   1.000
_cell.length_b   1.000
_cell.length_c   1.000
_cell.angle_alpha   90.00
_cell.angle_beta   90.00
_cell.angle_gamma   90.00
#
_symmetry.space_group_name_H-M   'P 1'
#
loop_
_entity.id
_entity.type
_entity.pdbx_description
1 polymer ?
#
loop_
_entity_poly.entity_id
_entity_poly.type
_entity_poly.pdbx_seq_one_letter_code
_entity_poly.pdbx_strand_id
1 'polypeptide(L)'
;MTRQIDELPGFLKGWLSAHPRISEVAAKTASSGRVHLSVYRTTHGKPLGVEYDKDTLQNLWLRAGDAPSHIPSGVKTTHKAWTGHEWASPDGKGANSNLRGYADFRGYDLIRLGVKTQADAEEILTHLLK
;
A
#
# COMPACT_ATOMS: atom_id res chain seq x y z
N MET A 1 -21.54 7.78 6.82
CA MET A 1 -20.46 7.08 6.10
C MET A 1 -19.06 7.36 6.68
N THR A 2 -18.89 8.26 7.64
CA THR A 2 -17.60 8.63 8.26
C THR A 2 -16.99 7.55 9.15
N ARG A 3 -17.77 6.84 9.99
CA ARG A 3 -17.22 5.85 10.94
C ARG A 3 -16.33 4.76 10.32
N GLN A 4 -16.67 4.27 9.13
CA GLN A 4 -15.87 3.22 8.48
C GLN A 4 -14.49 3.72 8.01
N ILE A 5 -14.37 4.99 7.62
CA ILE A 5 -13.09 5.57 7.21
C ILE A 5 -12.20 5.84 8.42
N ASP A 6 -12.80 6.29 9.52
CA ASP A 6 -12.11 6.65 10.76
C ASP A 6 -11.50 5.40 11.43
N GLU A 7 -12.18 4.26 11.33
CA GLU A 7 -11.73 2.98 11.88
C GLU A 7 -10.74 2.24 10.97
N LEU A 8 -10.66 2.59 9.68
CA LEU A 8 -9.86 1.88 8.68
C LEU A 8 -8.34 1.86 8.99
N PRO A 9 -7.70 2.96 9.44
CA PRO A 9 -6.31 2.91 9.87
C PRO A 9 -6.07 1.93 11.02
N GLY A 10 -6.98 1.89 12.00
CA GLY A 10 -6.90 0.98 13.15
C GLY A 10 -7.05 -0.47 12.72
N PHE A 11 -8.04 -0.75 11.86
CA PHE A 11 -8.24 -2.06 11.25
C PHE A 11 -7.00 -2.54 10.50
N LEU A 12 -6.46 -1.73 9.58
CA LEU A 12 -5.29 -2.11 8.78
C LEU A 12 -4.08 -2.43 9.67
N LYS A 13 -3.80 -1.58 10.67
CA LYS A 13 -2.70 -1.82 11.62
C LYS A 13 -2.91 -3.11 12.41
N GLY A 14 -4.12 -3.34 12.94
CA GLY A 14 -4.45 -4.54 13.70
C GLY A 14 -4.33 -5.81 12.85
N TRP A 15 -4.93 -5.80 11.66
CA TRP A 15 -4.90 -6.92 10.73
C TRP A 15 -3.46 -7.25 10.31
N LEU A 16 -2.67 -6.25 9.88
CA LEU A 16 -1.30 -6.46 9.39
C LEU A 16 -0.33 -6.89 10.49
N SER A 17 -0.49 -6.39 11.72
CA SER A 17 0.37 -6.77 12.84
C SER A 17 0.05 -8.15 13.41
N ALA A 18 -1.21 -8.58 13.35
CA ALA A 18 -1.64 -9.88 13.84
C ALA A 18 -1.46 -11.02 12.82
N HIS A 19 -1.30 -10.70 11.52
CA HIS A 19 -1.29 -11.72 10.48
C HIS A 19 0.05 -12.49 10.42
N PRO A 20 0.08 -13.82 10.65
CA PRO A 20 1.33 -14.58 10.82
C PRO A 20 2.18 -14.72 9.54
N ARG A 21 1.63 -14.32 8.40
CA ARG A 21 2.25 -14.45 7.06
C ARG A 21 2.75 -13.12 6.51
N ILE A 22 2.80 -12.08 7.36
CA ILE A 22 3.20 -10.73 7.01
C ILE A 22 4.20 -10.26 8.06
N SER A 23 5.19 -9.50 7.62
CA SER A 23 6.15 -8.86 8.52
C SER A 23 6.39 -7.43 8.10
N GLU A 24 6.44 -6.51 9.06
CA GLU A 24 6.80 -5.12 8.80
C GLU A 24 8.28 -5.03 8.37
N VAL A 25 8.54 -4.24 7.33
CA VAL A 25 9.88 -3.98 6.81
C VAL A 25 10.33 -2.64 7.33
N ALA A 26 11.44 -2.62 8.08
CA ALA A 26 12.03 -1.38 8.54
C ALA A 26 12.61 -0.57 7.36
N ALA A 27 12.36 0.74 7.32
CA ALA A 27 13.04 1.64 6.40
C ALA A 27 14.55 1.65 6.70
N LYS A 28 15.39 1.53 5.67
CA LYS A 28 16.87 1.58 5.80
C LYS A 28 17.38 2.96 6.28
N THR A 29 16.60 4.02 6.09
CA THR A 29 16.98 5.41 6.38
C THR A 29 15.90 6.11 7.21
N ALA A 30 15.48 5.48 8.31
CA ALA A 30 14.45 6.03 9.20
C ALA A 30 14.98 7.22 10.02
N SER A 31 15.19 8.37 9.39
CA SER A 31 15.55 9.63 10.06
C SER A 31 14.38 10.61 10.22
N SER A 32 13.24 10.38 9.57
CA SER A 32 11.99 11.09 9.85
C SER A 32 10.91 10.10 10.25
N GLY A 33 10.16 10.40 11.31
CA GLY A 33 9.19 9.50 11.93
C GLY A 33 8.35 8.70 10.94
N ARG A 34 8.12 7.43 11.27
CA ARG A 34 7.31 6.42 10.56
C ARG A 34 5.82 6.79 10.39
N VAL A 35 5.47 8.09 10.39
CA VAL A 35 4.11 8.56 10.68
C VAL A 35 3.16 8.35 9.50
N HIS A 36 3.67 8.36 8.26
CA HIS A 36 2.81 8.40 7.07
C HIS A 36 2.87 7.16 6.17
N LEU A 37 3.85 6.27 6.33
CA LEU A 37 4.02 5.07 5.52
C LEU A 37 4.59 3.92 6.36
N SER A 38 3.86 2.81 6.41
CA SER A 38 4.42 1.52 6.83
C SER A 38 4.57 0.62 5.62
N VAL A 39 5.64 -0.18 5.61
CA VAL A 39 5.86 -1.19 4.57
C VAL A 39 5.87 -2.56 5.21
N TYR A 40 5.24 -3.51 4.54
CA TYR A 40 5.13 -4.89 4.94
C TYR A 40 5.59 -5.78 3.79
N ARG A 41 5.95 -7.01 4.12
CA ARG A 41 6.27 -8.05 3.15
C ARG A 41 5.55 -9.33 3.54
N THR A 42 4.92 -9.97 2.57
CA THR A 42 4.31 -11.29 2.78
C THR A 42 5.38 -12.38 2.81
N THR A 43 5.05 -13.55 3.35
CA THR A 43 5.90 -14.75 3.31
C THR A 43 6.29 -15.19 1.89
N HIS A 44 5.54 -14.76 0.87
CA HIS A 44 5.86 -14.99 -0.55
C HIS A 44 6.71 -13.88 -1.17
N GLY A 45 7.16 -12.90 -0.39
CA GLY A 45 8.02 -11.82 -0.87
C GLY A 45 7.27 -10.71 -1.62
N LYS A 46 5.93 -10.67 -1.56
CA LYS A 46 5.13 -9.57 -2.12
C LYS A 46 5.18 -8.36 -1.15
N PRO A 47 5.64 -7.18 -1.59
CA PRO A 47 5.66 -6.00 -0.75
C PRO A 47 4.31 -5.28 -0.74
N LEU A 48 4.00 -4.64 0.39
CA LEU A 48 2.81 -3.82 0.59
C LEU A 48 3.21 -2.53 1.30
N GLY A 49 2.93 -1.38 0.69
CA GLY A 49 3.06 -0.07 1.33
C GLY A 49 1.69 0.41 1.77
N VAL A 50 1.57 0.96 2.97
CA VAL A 50 0.32 1.48 3.52
C VAL A 50 0.52 2.92 3.96
N GLU A 51 -0.19 3.85 3.32
CA GLU A 51 -0.29 5.23 3.79
C GLU A 51 -1.52 5.40 4.67
N TYR A 52 -1.31 5.83 5.91
CA TYR A 52 -2.36 6.03 6.91
C TYR A 52 -2.84 7.49 7.03
N ASP A 53 -2.31 8.40 6.22
CA ASP A 53 -2.36 9.85 6.43
C ASP A 53 -3.44 10.57 5.61
N LYS A 54 -4.47 9.83 5.18
CA LYS A 54 -5.49 10.34 4.29
C LYS A 54 -6.85 10.28 4.99
N ASP A 55 -7.51 11.44 5.06
CA ASP A 55 -8.78 11.61 5.79
C ASP A 55 -9.97 10.90 5.11
N THR A 56 -9.84 10.58 3.82
CA THR A 56 -10.97 10.14 2.98
C THR A 56 -10.82 8.74 2.37
N LEU A 57 -9.67 8.12 2.57
CA LEU A 57 -9.29 6.77 2.09
C LEU A 57 -7.96 6.41 2.70
N GLN A 58 -7.52 5.15 2.60
CA GLN A 58 -6.12 4.78 2.82
C GLN A 58 -5.51 4.30 1.50
N ASN A 59 -4.24 4.63 1.24
CA ASN A 59 -3.57 4.15 0.03
C ASN A 59 -2.80 2.86 0.33
N LEU A 60 -3.11 1.81 -0.41
CA LEU A 60 -2.28 0.61 -0.49
C LEU A 60 -1.43 0.68 -1.77
N TRP A 61 -0.14 0.45 -1.61
CA TRP A 61 0.85 0.46 -2.69
C TRP A 61 1.37 -0.95 -2.91
N LEU A 62 1.22 -1.44 -4.13
CA LEU A 62 1.70 -2.75 -4.56
C LEU A 62 2.58 -2.60 -5.80
N ARG A 63 3.42 -3.59 -6.07
CA ARG A 63 3.96 -3.78 -7.42
C ARG A 63 2.80 -4.09 -8.37
N ALA A 64 2.80 -3.50 -9.56
CA ALA A 64 1.72 -3.70 -10.53
C ALA A 64 1.54 -5.19 -10.89
N GLY A 65 2.62 -5.97 -10.95
CA GLY A 65 2.56 -7.42 -11.19
C GLY A 65 2.05 -8.27 -10.02
N ASP A 66 2.01 -7.74 -8.79
CA ASP A 66 1.46 -8.42 -7.61
C ASP A 66 0.00 -8.03 -7.32
N ALA A 67 -0.56 -7.13 -8.12
CA ALA A 67 -1.90 -6.62 -7.94
C ALA A 67 -2.95 -7.74 -8.08
N PRO A 68 -4.02 -7.71 -7.26
CA PRO A 68 -5.15 -8.61 -7.46
C PRO A 68 -5.73 -8.52 -8.87
N SER A 69 -6.01 -9.66 -9.49
CA SER A 69 -6.69 -9.72 -10.80
C SER A 69 -8.11 -9.17 -10.75
N HIS A 70 -8.74 -9.21 -9.57
CA HIS A 70 -10.01 -8.56 -9.29
C HIS A 70 -9.79 -7.55 -8.16
N ILE A 71 -10.07 -6.28 -8.45
CA ILE A 71 -10.03 -5.19 -7.48
C ILE A 71 -11.50 -4.77 -7.25
N PRO A 72 -11.96 -4.66 -5.99
CA PRO A 72 -13.34 -4.25 -5.70
C PRO A 72 -13.70 -2.93 -6.39
N SER A 73 -14.91 -2.81 -6.91
CA SER A 73 -15.35 -1.66 -7.72
C SER A 73 -15.34 -0.33 -6.96
N GLY A 74 -15.41 -0.37 -5.63
CA GLY A 74 -15.31 0.80 -4.75
C GLY A 74 -13.88 1.33 -4.58
N VAL A 75 -12.86 0.58 -5.00
CA VAL A 75 -11.44 0.91 -4.81
C VAL A 75 -10.93 1.73 -5.98
N LYS A 76 -10.33 2.88 -5.67
CA LYS A 76 -9.74 3.74 -6.71
C LYS A 76 -8.36 3.22 -7.10
N THR A 77 -8.24 2.69 -8.31
CA THR A 77 -6.96 2.23 -8.87
C THR A 77 -6.20 3.35 -9.58
N THR A 78 -4.89 3.40 -9.41
CA THR A 78 -4.02 4.31 -10.19
C THR A 78 -2.68 3.64 -10.47
N HIS A 79 -2.33 3.46 -11.74
CA HIS A 79 -1.04 2.92 -12.14
C HIS A 79 0.04 4.00 -12.13
N LYS A 80 1.25 3.63 -11.74
CA LYS A 80 2.43 4.49 -11.74
C LYS A 80 3.60 3.75 -12.38
N ALA A 81 4.09 4.27 -13.50
CA ALA A 81 5.25 3.72 -14.18
C ALA A 81 6.54 4.19 -13.50
N TRP A 82 7.53 3.30 -13.40
CA TRP A 82 8.87 3.68 -12.97
C TRP A 82 9.63 4.36 -14.11
N THR A 83 10.15 5.57 -13.87
CA THR A 83 10.86 6.41 -14.85
C THR A 83 12.39 6.30 -14.76
N GLY A 84 12.90 5.31 -14.01
CA GLY A 84 14.33 5.16 -13.71
C GLY A 84 14.76 5.86 -12.42
N HIS A 85 14.05 6.90 -12.00
CA HIS A 85 14.35 7.64 -10.77
C HIS A 85 13.12 7.86 -9.88
N GLU A 86 11.92 7.85 -10.47
CA GLU A 86 10.67 8.03 -9.74
C GLU A 86 9.51 7.27 -10.33
N TRP A 87 8.35 7.36 -9.69
CA TRP A 87 7.10 6.83 -10.22
C TRP A 87 6.22 7.96 -10.67
N ALA A 88 5.64 7.86 -11.87
CA ALA A 88 4.70 8.84 -12.39
C ALA A 88 3.49 8.15 -13.04
N SER A 89 2.31 8.73 -12.86
CA SER A 89 1.15 8.43 -13.72
C SER A 89 1.16 9.33 -14.97
N PRO A 90 0.35 9.03 -16.00
CA PRO A 90 0.23 9.88 -17.20
C PRO A 90 -0.13 11.34 -16.91
N ASP A 91 -0.79 11.63 -15.79
CA ASP A 91 -1.14 12.98 -15.33
C ASP A 91 -0.02 13.67 -14.50
N GLY A 92 1.19 13.09 -14.48
CA GLY A 92 2.35 13.63 -13.78
C GLY A 92 2.34 13.45 -12.26
N LYS A 93 1.33 12.77 -11.68
CA LYS A 93 1.29 12.55 -10.23
C LYS A 93 2.24 11.44 -9.79
N GLY A 94 3.03 11.71 -8.76
CA GLY A 94 3.96 10.74 -8.20
C GLY A 94 3.32 9.60 -7.40
N ALA A 95 4.14 8.64 -6.98
CA ALA A 95 3.87 7.77 -5.83
C ALA A 95 4.48 8.35 -4.54
N ASN A 96 4.30 7.71 -3.39
CA ASN A 96 5.01 8.10 -2.18
C ASN A 96 6.52 8.03 -2.38
N SER A 97 7.23 9.14 -2.16
CA SER A 97 8.69 9.18 -2.32
C SER A 97 9.41 8.28 -1.30
N ASN A 98 8.83 8.03 -0.13
CA ASN A 98 9.42 7.16 0.90
C ASN A 98 9.50 5.69 0.45
N LEU A 99 8.70 5.26 -0.53
CA LEU A 99 8.79 3.92 -1.12
C LEU A 99 10.16 3.68 -1.79
N ARG A 100 10.88 4.74 -2.21
CA ARG A 100 12.23 4.60 -2.80
C ARG A 100 13.26 4.02 -1.82
N GLY A 101 13.03 4.15 -0.51
CA GLY A 101 13.87 3.56 0.53
C GLY A 101 13.78 2.04 0.63
N TYR A 102 12.82 1.43 -0.07
CA TYR A 102 12.54 0.00 -0.03
C TYR A 102 12.85 -0.64 -1.39
N ALA A 103 13.83 -1.55 -1.38
CA ALA A 103 14.29 -2.21 -2.61
C ALA A 103 13.20 -3.05 -3.31
N ASP A 104 12.16 -3.46 -2.57
CA ASP A 104 11.06 -4.24 -3.15
C ASP A 104 10.17 -3.43 -4.08
N PHE A 105 10.14 -2.09 -3.92
CA PHE A 105 9.35 -1.21 -4.78
C PHE A 105 10.22 -0.57 -5.87
N ARG A 106 11.42 -0.14 -5.51
CA ARG A 106 12.32 0.59 -6.43
C ARG A 106 12.61 -0.23 -7.68
N GLY A 107 12.39 0.35 -8.86
CA GLY A 107 12.61 -0.32 -10.14
C GLY A 107 11.39 -1.08 -10.69
N TYR A 108 10.28 -1.10 -9.97
CA TYR A 108 9.04 -1.75 -10.38
C TYR A 108 7.94 -0.73 -10.61
N ASP A 109 7.07 -0.99 -11.59
CA ASP A 109 5.81 -0.25 -11.72
C ASP A 109 4.92 -0.53 -10.51
N LEU A 110 4.17 0.49 -10.10
CA LEU A 110 3.28 0.43 -8.96
C LEU A 110 1.83 0.56 -9.35
N ILE A 111 0.98 0.01 -8.49
CA ILE A 111 -0.44 0.28 -8.46
C ILE A 111 -0.79 0.87 -7.10
N ARG A 112 -1.58 1.94 -7.11
CA ARG A 112 -2.18 2.54 -5.92
C ARG A 112 -3.62 2.09 -5.83
N LEU A 113 -4.00 1.56 -4.69
CA LEU A 113 -5.38 1.21 -4.36
C LEU A 113 -5.86 2.18 -3.27
N GLY A 114 -6.73 3.11 -3.63
CA GLY A 114 -7.38 4.02 -2.69
C GLY A 114 -8.61 3.34 -2.09
N VAL A 115 -8.47 2.86 -0.86
CA VAL A 115 -9.46 2.02 -0.17
C VAL A 115 -10.24 2.84 0.85
N LYS A 116 -11.56 2.61 0.93
CA LYS A 116 -12.46 3.37 1.82
C LYS A 116 -13.16 2.53 2.88
N THR A 117 -13.16 1.21 2.73
CA THR A 117 -13.88 0.30 3.64
C THR A 117 -12.95 -0.80 4.14
N GLN A 118 -13.28 -1.36 5.31
CA GLN A 118 -12.56 -2.50 5.87
C GLN A 118 -12.72 -3.75 4.99
N ALA A 119 -13.92 -3.96 4.41
CA ALA A 119 -14.20 -5.10 3.53
C ALA A 119 -13.32 -5.09 2.27
N ASP A 120 -13.22 -3.94 1.59
CA ASP A 120 -12.36 -3.79 0.42
C ASP A 120 -10.88 -4.02 0.78
N ALA A 121 -10.45 -3.51 1.94
CA ALA A 121 -9.09 -3.71 2.43
C ALA A 121 -8.80 -5.18 2.70
N GLU A 122 -9.71 -5.87 3.41
CA GLU A 122 -9.57 -7.29 3.73
C GLU A 122 -9.49 -8.16 2.48
N GLU A 123 -10.31 -7.88 1.46
CA GLU A 123 -10.29 -8.62 0.20
C GLU A 123 -8.93 -8.49 -0.51
N ILE A 124 -8.42 -7.26 -0.62
CA ILE A 124 -7.10 -6.99 -1.21
C ILE A 124 -6.00 -7.70 -0.42
N LEU A 125 -6.01 -7.56 0.90
CA LEU A 125 -4.98 -8.12 1.78
C LEU A 125 -4.99 -9.66 1.75
N THR A 126 -6.17 -10.27 1.72
CA THR A 126 -6.33 -11.72 1.59
C THR A 126 -5.79 -12.23 0.25
N HIS A 127 -5.97 -11.46 -0.83
CA HIS A 127 -5.39 -11.80 -2.13
C HIS A 127 -3.86 -11.81 -2.10
N LEU A 128 -3.23 -10.85 -1.43
CA LEU A 128 -1.76 -10.75 -1.35
C LEU A 128 -1.10 -11.94 -0.64
N LEU A 129 -1.88 -12.68 0.14
CA LEU A 129 -1.45 -13.88 0.86
C LEU A 129 -1.60 -15.18 0.07
N LYS A 130 -2.20 -15.12 -1.11
CA LYS A 130 -2.21 -16.24 -2.06
C LYS A 130 -0.92 -16.26 -2.86
#